data_AF-A0A2V7R0K8-F1
#
_entry.id   AF-A0A2V7R0K8-F1
#
_cell.length_a   1.000
_cell.length_b   1.000
_cell.length_c   1.000
_cell.angle_alpha   90.00
_cell.angle_beta   90.00
_cell.angle_gamma   90.00
#
_symmetry.space_group_name_H-M   'P 1'
#
loop_
_entity.id
_entity.type
_entity.pdbx_description
1 polymer ?
#
loop_
_entity_poly.entity_id
_entity_poly.type
_entity_poly.pdbx_seq_one_letter_code
_entity_poly.pdbx_strand_id
1 'polypeptide(L)'
;MRIPRAHVIGALLLLVAAGCLGGTGSGLVGICCGGNGGNGGNGTPGLGFFVQPNAADVGQAITPPVEVVVRDTLGGTDSSFTASITINLASNPTGATLSGTTVARPVNGIASFSNLAIDKAGTYTLQASASGVSVTSNGFTINAP
;
A
#
# COMPACT_ATOMS: atom_id res chain seq x y z
N MET A 1 27.99 60.58 -9.18
CA MET A 1 28.06 59.10 -9.31
C MET A 1 27.64 58.77 -10.73
N ARG A 2 28.50 58.67 -11.75
CA ARG A 2 29.66 57.76 -12.00
C ARG A 2 29.24 56.27 -11.90
N ILE A 3 28.85 55.59 -13.00
CA ILE A 3 29.67 54.85 -14.04
C ILE A 3 29.83 53.34 -13.63
N PRO A 4 29.86 52.30 -14.50
CA PRO A 4 29.15 51.93 -15.75
C PRO A 4 28.96 50.36 -15.91
N ARG A 5 28.73 49.88 -17.14
CA ARG A 5 28.92 48.53 -17.74
C ARG A 5 29.87 47.51 -17.04
N ALA A 6 29.41 46.25 -16.89
CA ALA A 6 30.16 44.98 -17.05
C ALA A 6 29.15 43.79 -17.00
N HIS A 7 28.76 43.14 -18.10
CA HIS A 7 29.38 41.99 -18.78
C HIS A 7 29.86 40.82 -17.88
N VAL A 8 29.35 39.64 -18.24
CA VAL A 8 29.87 38.26 -18.04
C VAL A 8 29.24 37.44 -16.91
N ILE A 9 28.41 36.47 -17.30
CA ILE A 9 28.33 35.02 -16.94
C ILE A 9 27.05 34.58 -17.68
N GLY A 10 27.01 33.77 -18.74
CA GLY A 10 27.80 32.60 -19.10
C GLY A 10 26.81 31.43 -19.30
N ALA A 11 26.84 30.78 -20.47
CA ALA A 11 26.11 29.56 -20.83
C ALA A 11 24.59 29.75 -21.11
N LEU A 12 23.93 29.08 -22.06
CA LEU A 12 24.25 27.85 -22.77
C LEU A 12 23.36 27.77 -24.03
N LEU A 13 24.03 27.56 -25.16
CA LEU A 13 23.63 26.89 -26.39
C LEU A 13 22.15 26.43 -26.51
N LEU A 14 21.42 27.02 -27.47
CA LEU A 14 20.21 26.43 -28.07
C LEU A 14 20.61 25.17 -28.85
N LEU A 15 20.46 23.99 -28.24
CA LEU A 15 20.46 22.72 -28.96
C LEU A 15 19.09 22.07 -28.83
N VAL A 16 18.25 22.32 -29.83
CA VAL A 16 17.10 21.46 -30.13
C VAL A 16 17.67 20.14 -30.63
N ALA A 17 17.59 19.09 -29.80
CA ALA A 17 17.38 17.68 -30.18
C ALA A 17 17.66 16.77 -28.99
N ALA A 18 16.61 16.32 -28.32
CA ALA A 18 16.62 15.02 -27.65
C ALA A 18 15.45 14.22 -28.20
N GLY A 19 15.67 13.61 -29.36
CA GLY A 19 14.94 12.38 -29.69
C GLY A 19 15.22 11.38 -28.58
N CYS A 20 14.19 10.81 -27.99
CA CYS A 20 14.34 9.62 -27.17
C CYS A 20 14.57 8.42 -28.10
N LEU A 21 15.84 8.16 -28.40
CA LEU A 21 16.33 6.90 -28.94
C LEU A 21 17.06 6.17 -27.81
N GLY A 22 16.54 5.02 -27.39
CA GLY A 22 17.18 4.08 -26.46
C GLY A 22 16.15 3.32 -25.61
N GLY A 23 15.91 2.02 -25.75
CA GLY A 23 16.69 1.04 -26.48
C GLY A 23 15.95 -0.28 -26.71
N THR A 24 16.52 -1.03 -27.65
CA THR A 24 16.14 -2.33 -28.18
C THR A 24 16.77 -3.48 -27.39
N GLY A 25 15.99 -4.56 -27.17
CA GLY A 25 16.45 -5.93 -26.87
C GLY A 25 16.53 -6.29 -25.38
N SER A 26 16.03 -7.41 -24.87
CA SER A 26 15.61 -8.68 -25.50
C SER A 26 14.71 -9.47 -24.53
N GLY A 27 13.70 -10.16 -25.07
CA GLY A 27 13.10 -11.34 -24.42
C GLY A 27 11.86 -11.10 -23.54
N LEU A 28 10.68 -11.25 -24.15
CA LEU A 28 9.45 -11.76 -23.52
C LEU A 28 8.93 -11.04 -22.25
N VAL A 29 8.36 -9.84 -22.36
CA VAL A 29 7.21 -9.46 -21.51
C VAL A 29 6.22 -8.68 -22.39
N GLY A 30 4.96 -9.12 -22.37
CA GLY A 30 3.95 -8.85 -23.37
C GLY A 30 3.44 -7.40 -23.46
N ILE A 31 3.29 -6.97 -24.70
CA ILE A 31 2.17 -6.21 -25.27
C ILE A 31 1.30 -5.40 -24.29
N CYS A 32 1.55 -4.10 -24.19
CA CYS A 32 0.49 -3.11 -24.01
C CYS A 32 0.50 -2.25 -25.29
N CYS A 33 -0.48 -2.21 -26.18
CA CYS A 33 -1.89 -2.53 -26.09
C CYS A 33 -2.31 -3.02 -27.50
N GLY A 34 -2.73 -4.28 -27.61
CA GLY A 34 -3.13 -4.87 -28.89
C GLY A 34 -3.40 -6.35 -28.72
N GLY A 35 -4.53 -6.71 -28.12
CA GLY A 35 -4.92 -8.10 -27.93
C GLY A 35 -6.14 -8.26 -27.03
N ASN A 36 -7.16 -8.88 -27.59
CA ASN A 36 -8.36 -9.34 -26.89
C ASN A 36 -7.96 -10.44 -25.86
N GLY A 37 -8.18 -10.20 -24.57
CA GLY A 37 -8.08 -11.22 -23.49
C GLY A 37 -6.81 -11.18 -22.62
N GLY A 38 -6.87 -10.51 -21.47
CA GLY A 38 -5.83 -10.53 -20.44
C GLY A 38 -6.17 -9.61 -19.28
N ASN A 39 -6.90 -10.13 -18.29
CA ASN A 39 -7.19 -9.44 -17.03
C ASN A 39 -5.95 -9.54 -16.12
N GLY A 40 -5.30 -8.41 -15.82
CA GLY A 40 -4.32 -8.29 -14.74
C GLY A 40 -2.84 -8.12 -15.15
N GLY A 41 -2.22 -7.03 -14.67
CA GLY A 41 -0.79 -7.03 -14.32
C GLY A 41 0.13 -6.15 -15.17
N ASN A 42 0.28 -4.87 -14.80
CA ASN A 42 1.58 -4.21 -14.64
C ASN A 42 1.47 -2.85 -13.92
N GLY A 43 0.79 -2.81 -12.78
CA GLY A 43 1.00 -1.71 -11.86
C GLY A 43 0.79 -2.20 -10.44
N THR A 44 1.34 -1.45 -9.50
CA THR A 44 1.44 -1.88 -8.11
C THR A 44 0.04 -2.12 -7.55
N PRO A 45 -0.30 -3.35 -7.09
CA PRO A 45 -1.60 -3.63 -6.50
C PRO A 45 -1.80 -2.76 -5.27
N GLY A 46 -2.94 -2.06 -5.20
CA GLY A 46 -3.32 -1.24 -4.05
C GLY A 46 -3.83 -2.10 -2.90
N LEU A 47 -3.76 -1.58 -1.68
CA LEU A 47 -4.40 -2.19 -0.51
C LEU A 47 -5.42 -1.22 0.07
N GLY A 48 -6.52 -1.76 0.58
CA GLY A 48 -7.52 -0.98 1.31
C GLY A 48 -8.21 -1.82 2.38
N PHE A 49 -8.57 -1.19 3.50
CA PHE A 49 -9.43 -1.83 4.50
C PHE A 49 -10.88 -1.81 3.98
N PHE A 50 -11.43 -3.00 3.75
CA PHE A 50 -12.84 -3.19 3.40
C PHE A 50 -13.73 -3.13 4.65
N VAL A 51 -13.30 -3.81 5.73
CA VAL A 51 -13.88 -3.67 7.07
C VAL A 51 -12.81 -3.10 7.99
N GLN A 52 -13.10 -1.95 8.60
CA GLN A 52 -12.20 -1.28 9.54
C GLN A 52 -12.20 -1.99 10.90
N PRO A 53 -11.08 -1.96 11.64
CA PRO A 53 -11.07 -2.39 13.04
C PRO A 53 -11.99 -1.49 13.87
N ASN A 54 -12.68 -2.12 14.82
CA ASN A 54 -13.58 -1.45 15.76
C ASN A 54 -13.03 -1.54 17.18
N ALA A 55 -13.69 -0.84 18.09
CA ALA A 55 -13.33 -0.94 19.50
C ALA A 55 -13.51 -2.37 20.02
N ALA A 56 -12.59 -2.82 20.85
CA ALA A 56 -12.61 -4.14 21.49
C ALA A 56 -12.06 -4.04 22.91
N ASP A 57 -12.26 -5.07 23.71
CA ASP A 57 -11.69 -5.13 25.06
C ASP A 57 -10.31 -5.81 25.04
N VAL A 58 -9.48 -5.53 26.05
CA VAL A 58 -8.15 -6.15 26.19
C VAL A 58 -8.24 -7.67 26.10
N GLY A 59 -7.42 -8.25 25.23
CA GLY A 59 -7.33 -9.70 25.01
C GLY A 59 -8.53 -10.31 24.28
N GLN A 60 -9.56 -9.53 23.95
CA GLN A 60 -10.69 -9.98 23.14
C GLN A 60 -10.42 -9.80 21.65
N ALA A 61 -11.04 -10.67 20.84
CA ALA A 61 -10.97 -10.54 19.39
C ALA A 61 -11.71 -9.28 18.93
N ILE A 62 -11.09 -8.53 18.03
CA ILE A 62 -11.71 -7.37 17.38
C ILE A 62 -12.85 -7.88 16.51
N THR A 63 -14.07 -7.47 16.86
CA THR A 63 -15.30 -7.83 16.14
C THR A 63 -16.04 -6.56 15.70
N PRO A 64 -16.56 -6.48 14.46
CA PRO A 64 -16.47 -7.45 13.35
C PRO A 64 -15.03 -7.71 12.85
N PRO A 65 -14.80 -8.82 12.12
CA PRO A 65 -13.48 -9.17 11.59
C PRO A 65 -12.94 -8.08 10.68
N VAL A 66 -11.64 -7.82 10.76
CA VAL A 66 -10.97 -6.82 9.91
C VAL A 66 -10.75 -7.44 8.54
N GLU A 67 -11.13 -6.74 7.48
CA GLU A 67 -10.98 -7.23 6.11
C GLU A 67 -10.17 -6.27 5.28
N VAL A 68 -9.18 -6.80 4.55
CA VAL A 68 -8.33 -6.04 3.64
C VAL A 68 -8.58 -6.51 2.23
N VAL A 69 -9.00 -5.59 1.37
CA VAL A 69 -9.17 -5.82 -0.06
C VAL A 69 -7.92 -5.41 -0.81
N VAL A 70 -7.49 -6.25 -1.73
CA VAL A 70 -6.47 -5.93 -2.72
C VAL A 70 -7.15 -5.30 -3.92
N ARG A 71 -6.65 -4.15 -4.35
CA ARG A 71 -7.15 -3.42 -5.51
C ARG A 71 -6.20 -3.53 -6.68
N ASP A 72 -6.74 -3.71 -7.87
CA ASP A 72 -5.97 -3.59 -9.10
C ASP A 72 -5.72 -2.11 -9.46
N THR A 73 -4.98 -1.87 -10.53
CA THR A 73 -4.66 -0.52 -11.04
C THR A 73 -5.86 0.22 -11.63
N LEU A 74 -6.96 -0.47 -11.89
CA LEU A 74 -8.22 0.07 -12.38
C LEU A 74 -9.19 0.39 -11.22
N GLY A 75 -8.79 0.12 -9.98
CA GLY A 75 -9.58 0.33 -8.77
C GLY A 75 -10.57 -0.80 -8.45
N GLY A 76 -10.55 -1.89 -9.20
CA GLY A 76 -11.33 -3.11 -8.95
C GLY A 76 -10.66 -4.02 -7.93
N THR A 77 -11.35 -5.07 -7.46
CA THR A 77 -10.75 -6.08 -6.57
C THR A 77 -9.88 -7.05 -7.36
N ASP A 78 -8.60 -7.17 -7.00
CA ASP A 78 -7.69 -8.13 -7.62
C ASP A 78 -7.88 -9.53 -7.03
N SER A 79 -8.77 -10.30 -7.63
CA SER A 79 -9.02 -11.69 -7.24
C SER A 79 -7.88 -12.65 -7.58
N SER A 80 -6.91 -12.24 -8.40
CA SER A 80 -5.76 -13.05 -8.79
C SER A 80 -4.57 -12.89 -7.84
N PHE A 81 -4.66 -11.97 -6.87
CA PHE A 81 -3.60 -11.71 -5.92
C PHE A 81 -3.40 -12.90 -4.97
N THR A 82 -2.21 -13.52 -5.04
CA THR A 82 -1.87 -14.69 -4.22
C THR A 82 -0.88 -14.39 -3.09
N ALA A 83 -0.37 -13.16 -2.97
CA ALA A 83 0.59 -12.85 -1.93
C ALA A 83 -0.09 -12.71 -0.56
N SER A 84 0.66 -12.99 0.50
CA SER A 84 0.15 -12.88 1.87
C SER A 84 0.07 -11.40 2.28
N ILE A 85 -1.01 -11.05 2.99
CA ILE A 85 -1.17 -9.74 3.61
C ILE A 85 -0.81 -9.88 5.09
N THR A 86 0.07 -9.01 5.55
CA THR A 86 0.54 -8.95 6.93
C THR A 86 -0.06 -7.72 7.61
N ILE A 87 -0.62 -7.91 8.80
CA ILE A 87 -1.14 -6.88 9.69
C ILE A 87 -0.17 -6.65 10.84
N ASN A 88 0.19 -5.40 11.03
CA ASN A 88 1.02 -4.95 12.14
C ASN A 88 0.35 -3.79 12.86
N LEU A 89 0.76 -3.50 14.09
CA LEU A 89 0.38 -2.25 14.76
C LEU A 89 1.21 -1.11 14.16
N ALA A 90 0.55 -0.12 13.55
CA ALA A 90 1.21 1.08 13.04
C ALA A 90 1.49 2.07 14.18
N SER A 91 0.45 2.37 14.96
CA SER A 91 0.56 3.15 16.20
C SER A 91 0.45 2.21 17.40
N ASN A 92 1.49 2.20 18.23
CA ASN A 92 1.57 1.36 19.42
C ASN A 92 2.22 2.11 20.60
N PRO A 93 1.54 3.10 21.19
CA PRO A 93 2.13 3.95 22.23
C PRO A 93 2.43 3.21 23.53
N THR A 94 1.75 2.09 23.79
CA THR A 94 1.85 1.33 25.04
C THR A 94 2.77 0.11 24.95
N GLY A 95 3.36 -0.14 23.77
CA GLY A 95 4.10 -1.38 23.50
C GLY A 95 3.23 -2.62 23.69
N ALA A 96 2.00 -2.60 23.17
CA ALA A 96 1.10 -3.74 23.12
C ALA A 96 1.57 -4.77 22.08
N THR A 97 1.14 -6.01 22.24
CA THR A 97 1.36 -7.14 21.36
C THR A 97 0.07 -7.45 20.61
N LEU A 98 0.16 -7.50 19.28
CA LEU A 98 -0.93 -7.99 18.44
C LEU A 98 -0.88 -9.51 18.40
N SER A 99 -1.94 -10.15 18.90
CA SER A 99 -2.12 -11.60 18.90
C SER A 99 -3.16 -12.02 17.85
N GLY A 100 -3.15 -13.30 17.49
CA GLY A 100 -4.06 -13.87 16.48
C GLY A 100 -3.38 -14.13 15.14
N THR A 101 -4.18 -14.23 14.09
CA THR A 101 -3.71 -14.40 12.72
C THR A 101 -3.36 -13.03 12.16
N THR A 102 -2.09 -12.66 12.19
CA THR A 102 -1.61 -11.40 11.61
C THR A 102 -1.20 -11.53 10.15
N VAL A 103 -1.10 -12.75 9.62
CA VAL A 103 -0.77 -13.02 8.22
C VAL A 103 -1.86 -13.90 7.62
N ALA A 104 -2.52 -13.40 6.58
CA ALA A 104 -3.55 -14.14 5.86
C ALA A 104 -3.37 -14.00 4.35
N ARG A 105 -3.68 -15.07 3.62
CA ARG A 105 -3.81 -15.02 2.16
C ARG A 105 -5.22 -14.57 1.80
N PRO A 106 -5.37 -13.57 0.91
CA PRO A 106 -6.69 -13.17 0.45
C PRO A 106 -7.35 -14.27 -0.37
N VAL A 107 -8.66 -14.43 -0.20
CA VAL A 107 -9.52 -15.30 -1.02
C VAL A 107 -10.40 -14.39 -1.86
N ASN A 108 -10.38 -14.56 -3.18
CA ASN A 108 -11.02 -13.63 -4.12
C ASN A 108 -10.59 -12.16 -3.93
N GLY A 109 -9.33 -11.93 -3.55
CA GLY A 109 -8.78 -10.59 -3.34
C GLY A 109 -9.11 -9.94 -2.00
N ILE A 110 -9.77 -10.66 -1.08
CA ILE A 110 -10.10 -10.17 0.27
C ILE A 110 -9.44 -11.06 1.33
N ALA A 111 -8.62 -10.49 2.19
CA ALA A 111 -8.07 -11.16 3.37
C ALA A 111 -8.89 -10.78 4.60
N SER A 112 -9.40 -11.79 5.32
CA SER A 112 -10.17 -11.59 6.54
C SER A 112 -9.35 -12.00 7.77
N PHE A 113 -9.41 -11.16 8.80
CA PHE A 113 -8.66 -11.29 10.05
C PHE A 113 -9.64 -11.25 11.22
N SER A 114 -10.11 -12.42 11.65
CA SER A 114 -11.23 -12.57 12.59
C SER A 114 -10.84 -12.79 14.05
N ASN A 115 -9.54 -12.97 14.33
CA ASN A 115 -9.04 -13.33 15.65
C ASN A 115 -7.93 -12.38 16.14
N LEU A 116 -7.86 -11.16 15.58
CA LEU A 116 -6.91 -10.15 16.02
C LEU A 116 -7.28 -9.66 17.42
N ALA A 117 -6.33 -9.67 18.34
CA ALA A 117 -6.51 -9.19 19.71
C ALA A 117 -5.30 -8.40 20.19
N ILE A 118 -5.50 -7.44 21.10
CA ILE A 118 -4.45 -6.60 21.67
C ILE A 118 -4.47 -6.73 23.20
N ASP A 119 -3.31 -6.93 23.82
CA ASP A 119 -3.16 -7.23 25.25
C ASP A 119 -3.18 -6.00 26.18
N LYS A 120 -3.23 -4.78 25.62
CA LYS A 120 -3.23 -3.53 26.40
C LYS A 120 -4.29 -2.57 25.91
N ALA A 121 -4.86 -1.82 26.86
CA ALA A 121 -5.81 -0.77 26.60
C ALA A 121 -5.10 0.47 26.03
N GLY A 122 -5.75 1.15 25.09
CA GLY A 122 -5.14 2.29 24.40
C GLY A 122 -5.82 2.60 23.08
N THR A 123 -5.24 3.53 22.31
CA THR A 123 -5.68 3.82 20.95
C THR A 123 -4.63 3.35 19.97
N TYR A 124 -5.06 2.57 18.97
CA TYR A 124 -4.17 1.89 18.03
C TYR A 124 -4.62 2.12 16.59
N THR A 125 -3.70 1.86 15.67
CA THR A 125 -3.98 1.74 14.24
C THR A 125 -3.33 0.48 13.71
N LEU A 126 -4.01 -0.21 12.79
CA LEU A 126 -3.45 -1.36 12.08
C LEU A 126 -2.83 -0.90 10.77
N GLN A 127 -1.71 -1.49 10.40
CA GLN A 127 -1.11 -1.36 9.08
C GLN A 127 -1.17 -2.70 8.39
N ALA A 128 -1.86 -2.74 7.25
CA ALA A 128 -1.80 -3.86 6.33
C ALA A 128 -0.68 -3.63 5.32
N SER A 129 0.11 -4.66 5.06
CA SER A 129 1.22 -4.61 4.12
C SER A 129 1.27 -5.88 3.26
N ALA A 130 1.54 -5.69 1.97
CA ALA A 130 1.71 -6.77 1.01
C ALA A 130 2.49 -6.25 -0.22
N SER A 131 3.42 -7.06 -0.74
CA SER A 131 4.16 -6.76 -1.98
C SER A 131 4.76 -5.34 -2.05
N GLY A 132 5.23 -4.80 -0.93
CA GLY A 132 5.84 -3.46 -0.84
C GLY A 132 4.84 -2.30 -0.74
N VAL A 133 3.54 -2.58 -0.73
CA VAL A 133 2.48 -1.58 -0.47
C VAL A 133 2.03 -1.71 0.98
N SER A 134 1.71 -0.58 1.60
CA SER A 134 1.12 -0.54 2.93
C SER A 134 -0.05 0.44 2.98
N VAL A 135 -1.04 0.13 3.81
CA VAL A 135 -2.18 0.98 4.11
C VAL A 135 -2.44 0.95 5.60
N THR A 136 -2.81 2.09 6.18
CA THR A 136 -3.12 2.22 7.60
C THR A 136 -4.62 2.35 7.81
N SER A 137 -5.14 1.66 8.81
CA SER A 137 -6.56 1.71 9.20
C SER A 137 -6.90 3.01 9.89
N ASN A 138 -8.19 3.23 10.13
CA ASN A 138 -8.64 4.22 11.10
C ASN A 138 -8.17 3.84 12.51
N GLY A 139 -8.06 4.86 13.37
CA GLY A 139 -7.79 4.65 14.79
C GLY A 139 -8.97 3.96 15.48
N PHE A 140 -8.66 3.01 16.36
CA PHE A 140 -9.65 2.31 17.18
C PHE A 140 -9.13 2.17 18.62
N THR A 141 -10.06 2.00 19.55
CA THR A 141 -9.76 1.97 20.99
C THR A 141 -9.86 0.55 21.52
N ILE A 142 -8.88 0.15 22.32
CA ILE A 142 -8.96 -1.04 23.15
C ILE A 142 -9.31 -0.59 24.56
N ASN A 143 -10.45 -1.04 25.07
CA ASN A 143 -10.90 -0.69 26.42
C ASN A 143 -10.21 -1.57 27.46
N ALA A 144 -9.91 -0.97 28.61
CA ALA A 144 -9.56 -1.74 29.79
C ALA A 144 -10.78 -2.58 30.24
N PRO A 145 -10.56 -3.75 30.86
CA PRO A 145 -11.62 -4.58 31.40
C PRO A 145 -12.40 -3.89 32.53
#